data_AF-A0A5D3WN57-F1
#
_entry.id   AF-A0A5D3WN57-F1
#
_cell.length_a   1.000
_cell.length_b   1.000
_cell.length_c   1.000
_cell.angle_alpha   90.00
_cell.angle_beta   90.00
_cell.angle_gamma   90.00
#
_symmetry.space_group_name_H-M   'P 1'
#
loop_
_entity.id
_entity.type
_entity.pdbx_description
1 polymer ?
#
loop_
_entity_poly.entity_id
_entity_poly.type
_entity_poly.pdbx_seq_one_letter_code
_entity_poly.pdbx_strand_id
1 'polypeptide(L)'
;MSSALNFSWFNLLIAITGDVLKYILLAAVAFVFSALSTSFFLPIFGTIAVYLAGTASQEVLEYLATEAGRQLPALLRVATQFFCYLLPNFAVFDFKVQAIYGLTIPVKGLLYAAIYFVVYTGILLVLAVKVFDRRELQ
;
A
#
# COMPACT_ATOMS: atom_id res chain seq x y z
N MET A 1 37.24 7.32 -14.10
CA MET A 1 36.03 8.11 -13.80
C MET A 1 34.84 7.18 -13.82
N SER A 2 34.72 6.33 -12.79
CA SER A 2 33.62 5.36 -12.63
C SER A 2 33.35 5.28 -11.13
N SER A 3 32.53 6.18 -10.61
CA SER A 3 31.93 5.98 -9.30
C SER A 3 31.02 4.76 -9.46
N ALA A 4 31.57 3.58 -9.18
CA ALA A 4 30.83 2.34 -9.15
C ALA A 4 29.66 2.57 -8.20
N LEU A 5 28.45 2.72 -8.74
CA LEU A 5 27.25 2.47 -7.97
C LEU A 5 27.46 1.08 -7.37
N ASN A 6 27.58 1.00 -6.05
CA ASN A 6 27.70 -0.26 -5.34
C ASN A 6 26.35 -0.98 -5.50
N PHE A 7 26.14 -1.58 -6.66
CA PHE A 7 24.93 -2.30 -7.00
C PHE A 7 24.87 -3.53 -6.09
N SER A 8 24.04 -3.42 -5.05
CA SER A 8 23.86 -4.47 -4.07
C SER A 8 22.74 -5.40 -4.54
N TRP A 9 23.11 -6.59 -5.02
CA TRP A 9 22.17 -7.67 -5.35
C TRP A 9 21.21 -7.98 -4.19
N PHE A 10 21.67 -7.80 -2.96
CA PHE A 10 20.86 -7.96 -1.76
C PHE A 10 19.74 -6.93 -1.68
N ASN A 11 20.01 -5.65 -2.00
CA ASN A 11 18.98 -4.62 -2.02
C ASN A 11 17.93 -4.88 -3.10
N LEU A 12 18.35 -5.42 -4.25
CA LEU A 12 17.43 -5.81 -5.32
C LEU A 12 16.46 -6.90 -4.85
N LEU A 13 16.96 -7.93 -4.16
CA LEU A 13 16.13 -9.00 -3.61
C LEU A 13 15.11 -8.47 -2.60
N ILE A 14 15.52 -7.54 -1.74
CA ILE A 14 14.63 -6.86 -0.80
C ILE A 14 13.55 -6.06 -1.54
N ALA A 15 13.91 -5.29 -2.57
CA ALA A 15 12.94 -4.52 -3.34
C ALA A 15 11.91 -5.41 -4.04
N ILE A 16 12.34 -6.53 -4.62
CA ILE A 16 11.43 -7.51 -5.22
C ILE A 16 10.50 -8.10 -4.15
N THR A 17 11.04 -8.44 -2.98
CA THR A 17 10.24 -8.98 -1.87
C THR A 17 9.21 -7.96 -1.40
N GLY A 18 9.58 -6.68 -1.30
CA GLY A 18 8.64 -5.58 -1.02
C GLY A 18 7.49 -5.54 -2.02
N ASP A 19 7.79 -5.56 -3.32
CA ASP A 19 6.75 -5.59 -4.36
C ASP A 19 5.86 -6.84 -4.26
N VAL A 20 6.41 -8.01 -3.95
CA VAL A 20 5.63 -9.24 -3.73
C VAL A 20 4.67 -9.07 -2.55
N LEU A 21 5.14 -8.55 -1.41
CA LEU A 21 4.28 -8.28 -0.24
C LEU A 21 3.17 -7.27 -0.57
N LYS A 22 3.50 -6.22 -1.33
CA LYS A 22 2.53 -5.24 -1.83
C LYS A 22 1.42 -5.91 -2.64
N TYR A 23 1.76 -6.80 -3.57
CA TYR A 23 0.77 -7.48 -4.40
C TYR A 23 -0.06 -8.53 -3.63
N ILE A 24 0.52 -9.19 -2.62
CA ILE A 24 -0.24 -10.06 -1.72
C ILE A 24 -1.27 -9.24 -0.92
N LEU A 25 -0.87 -8.08 -0.39
CA LEU A 25 -1.78 -7.18 0.30
C LEU A 25 -2.89 -6.67 -0.63
N LEU A 26 -2.55 -6.33 -1.88
CA LEU A 26 -3.52 -5.95 -2.90
C LEU A 26 -4.50 -7.10 -3.22
N ALA A 27 -4.04 -8.34 -3.26
CA ALA A 27 -4.91 -9.51 -3.43
C ALA A 27 -5.87 -9.67 -2.24
N ALA A 28 -5.44 -9.38 -1.01
CA ALA A 28 -6.33 -9.36 0.15
C ALA A 28 -7.44 -8.30 0.02
N VAL A 29 -7.13 -7.11 -0.52
CA VAL A 29 -8.15 -6.11 -0.86
C VAL A 29 -9.13 -6.65 -1.89
N ALA A 30 -8.64 -7.31 -2.95
CA ALA A 30 -9.48 -7.90 -3.98
C ALA A 30 -10.43 -8.96 -3.41
N PHE A 31 -9.96 -9.78 -2.44
CA PHE A 31 -10.81 -10.73 -1.75
C PHE A 31 -11.94 -10.07 -0.95
N VAL A 32 -11.66 -8.95 -0.27
CA VAL A 32 -12.70 -8.18 0.44
C VAL A 32 -13.76 -7.68 -0.53
N PHE A 33 -13.36 -7.08 -1.66
CA PHE A 33 -14.33 -6.62 -2.65
C PHE A 33 -15.09 -7.77 -3.32
N SER A 34 -14.42 -8.91 -3.56
CA SER A 34 -15.05 -10.13 -4.08
C SER A 34 -16.12 -10.65 -3.12
N ALA A 35 -15.83 -10.68 -1.81
CA ALA A 35 -16.78 -11.08 -0.79
C ALA A 35 -18.01 -10.16 -0.76
N LEU A 36 -17.81 -8.84 -0.93
CA LEU A 36 -18.86 -7.82 -0.91
C LEU A 36 -19.70 -7.78 -2.19
N SER A 37 -19.16 -8.19 -3.34
CA SER A 37 -19.83 -7.98 -4.62
C SER A 37 -20.74 -9.14 -5.05
N THR A 38 -21.80 -8.80 -5.76
CA THR A 38 -22.64 -9.73 -6.54
C THR A 38 -22.19 -9.82 -7.99
N SER A 39 -21.24 -9.00 -8.44
CA SER A 39 -20.77 -8.93 -9.83
C SER A 39 -19.25 -8.73 -9.92
N PHE A 40 -18.64 -9.09 -11.04
CA PHE A 40 -17.18 -8.99 -11.24
C PHE A 40 -16.67 -7.55 -11.38
N PHE A 41 -17.55 -6.56 -11.59
CA PHE A 41 -17.14 -5.17 -11.80
C PHE A 41 -16.51 -4.54 -10.55
N LEU A 42 -17.14 -4.68 -9.37
CA LEU A 42 -16.66 -4.02 -8.15
C LEU A 42 -15.27 -4.53 -7.71
N PRO A 43 -14.97 -5.84 -7.70
CA PRO A 43 -13.64 -6.32 -7.33
C PRO A 43 -12.55 -5.82 -8.27
N ILE A 44 -12.81 -5.77 -9.58
CA ILE A 44 -11.83 -5.32 -10.57
C ILE A 44 -11.55 -3.82 -10.41
N PHE A 45 -12.58 -2.99 -10.57
CA PHE A 45 -12.40 -1.53 -10.52
C PHE A 45 -12.04 -1.03 -9.13
N GLY A 46 -12.59 -1.64 -8.08
CA GLY A 46 -12.24 -1.35 -6.70
C GLY A 46 -10.79 -1.63 -6.40
N THR A 47 -10.26 -2.80 -6.80
CA THR A 47 -8.85 -3.14 -6.58
C THR A 47 -7.92 -2.21 -7.36
N ILE A 48 -8.26 -1.85 -8.61
CA ILE A 48 -7.47 -0.88 -9.39
C ILE A 48 -7.49 0.49 -8.71
N ALA A 49 -8.66 0.95 -8.25
CA ALA A 49 -8.77 2.22 -7.54
C ALA A 49 -7.93 2.24 -6.25
N VAL A 50 -7.98 1.16 -5.46
CA VAL A 50 -7.16 1.03 -4.25
C VAL A 50 -5.66 0.95 -4.60
N TYR A 51 -5.28 0.26 -5.68
CA TYR A 51 -3.89 0.22 -6.14
C TYR A 51 -3.36 1.62 -6.46
N LEU A 52 -4.10 2.39 -7.26
CA LEU A 52 -3.70 3.75 -7.65
C LEU A 52 -3.66 4.67 -6.45
N ALA A 53 -4.73 4.70 -5.64
CA ALA A 53 -4.82 5.56 -4.48
C ALA A 53 -3.80 5.20 -3.40
N GLY A 54 -3.61 3.91 -3.11
CA GLY A 54 -2.64 3.41 -2.13
C GLY A 54 -1.19 3.67 -2.53
N THR A 55 -0.89 3.69 -3.84
CA THR A 55 0.44 4.05 -4.35
C THR A 55 0.71 5.55 -4.20
N ALA A 56 -0.29 6.39 -4.49
CA ALA A 56 -0.16 7.85 -4.39
C ALA A 56 -0.33 8.40 -2.96
N SER A 57 -0.82 7.59 -2.02
CA SER A 57 -1.21 8.05 -0.67
C SER A 57 -0.10 8.79 0.06
N GLN A 58 1.15 8.31 -0.02
CA GLN A 58 2.27 8.97 0.66
C GLN A 58 2.59 10.34 0.05
N GLU A 59 2.67 10.44 -1.29
CA GLU A 59 2.95 11.70 -1.98
C GLU A 59 1.83 12.73 -1.74
N VAL A 60 0.57 12.27 -1.70
CA VAL A 60 -0.57 13.12 -1.38
C VAL A 60 -0.49 13.65 0.05
N LEU A 61 -0.15 12.81 1.03
CA LEU A 61 0.03 13.25 2.42
C LEU A 61 1.18 14.26 2.56
N GLU A 62 2.30 14.03 1.86
CA GLU A 62 3.42 14.97 1.82
C GLU A 62 3.00 16.31 1.19
N TYR A 63 2.24 16.28 0.09
CA TYR A 63 1.69 17.48 -0.55
C TYR A 63 0.76 18.25 0.41
N LEU A 64 -0.13 17.57 1.14
CA LEU A 64 -1.02 18.19 2.14
C LEU A 64 -0.27 18.82 3.33
N ALA A 65 1.00 18.47 3.54
CA ALA A 65 1.84 19.07 4.58
C ALA A 65 2.48 20.40 4.15
N THR A 66 2.65 20.61 2.84
CA THR A 66 3.24 21.83 2.25
C THR A 66 2.36 23.07 2.43
N GLU A 67 2.93 24.26 2.21
CA GLU A 67 2.18 25.54 2.28
C GLU A 67 1.02 25.59 1.27
N ALA A 68 1.24 25.11 0.05
CA ALA A 68 0.20 25.02 -0.97
C ALA A 68 -0.94 24.07 -0.55
N GLY A 69 -0.60 22.92 0.04
CA GLY A 69 -1.60 21.98 0.57
C GLY A 69 -2.42 22.54 1.72
N ARG A 70 -1.86 23.46 2.52
CA ARG A 70 -2.57 24.15 3.62
C ARG A 70 -3.55 25.22 3.14
N GLN A 71 -3.43 25.68 1.90
CA GLN A 71 -4.39 26.60 1.29
C GLN A 71 -5.68 25.92 0.84
N LEU A 72 -5.72 24.58 0.80
CA LEU A 72 -6.91 23.81 0.46
C LEU A 72 -7.99 23.96 1.54
N PRO A 73 -9.29 23.85 1.18
CA PRO A 73 -10.38 23.84 2.14
C PRO A 73 -10.16 22.78 3.22
N ALA A 74 -10.39 23.14 4.49
CA ALA A 74 -10.16 22.24 5.63
C ALA A 74 -10.91 20.91 5.49
N LEU A 75 -12.14 20.94 4.98
CA LEU A 75 -12.94 19.74 4.74
C LEU A 75 -12.28 18.80 3.73
N LEU A 76 -11.77 19.35 2.63
CA LEU A 76 -11.10 18.56 1.59
C LEU A 76 -9.82 17.93 2.13
N ARG A 77 -9.04 18.69 2.90
CA ARG A 77 -7.80 18.20 3.53
C ARG A 77 -8.07 17.04 4.48
N VAL A 78 -9.06 17.17 5.36
CA VAL A 78 -9.43 16.13 6.33
C VAL A 78 -9.96 14.89 5.61
N ALA A 79 -10.81 15.05 4.60
CA ALA A 79 -11.34 13.94 3.82
C ALA A 79 -10.21 13.18 3.10
N THR A 80 -9.32 13.88 2.39
CA THR A 80 -8.20 13.26 1.69
C THR A 80 -7.25 12.55 2.65
N GLN A 81 -6.94 13.16 3.79
CA GLN A 81 -6.13 12.53 4.83
C GLN A 81 -6.79 11.25 5.35
N PHE A 82 -8.09 11.29 5.64
CA PHE A 82 -8.85 10.12 6.06
C PHE A 82 -8.78 8.97 5.04
N PHE A 83 -8.98 9.25 3.76
CA PHE A 83 -8.88 8.23 2.71
C PHE A 83 -7.46 7.66 2.57
N CYS A 84 -6.41 8.50 2.69
CA CYS A 84 -5.01 8.05 2.63
C CYS A 84 -4.61 7.16 3.81
N TYR A 85 -5.27 7.29 4.97
CA TYR A 85 -5.07 6.40 6.11
C TYR A 85 -5.95 5.16 6.09
N LEU A 86 -7.15 5.23 5.49
CA LEU A 86 -8.05 4.10 5.35
C LEU A 86 -7.55 3.09 4.32
N LEU A 87 -6.98 3.59 3.22
CA LEU A 87 -6.43 2.77 2.15
C LEU A 87 -5.01 2.30 2.51
N PRO A 88 -4.63 1.07 2.14
CA PRO A 88 -3.27 0.60 2.37
C PRO A 88 -2.27 1.47 1.62
N ASN A 89 -1.39 2.16 2.36
CA ASN A 89 -0.25 2.85 1.77
C ASN A 89 0.77 1.83 1.24
N PHE A 90 0.86 1.73 -0.08
CA PHE A 90 1.74 0.78 -0.75
C PHE A 90 3.20 1.27 -0.86
N ALA A 91 3.45 2.57 -0.67
CA ALA A 91 4.80 3.12 -0.69
C ALA A 91 5.68 2.60 0.46
N VAL A 92 5.08 2.05 1.52
CA VAL A 92 5.78 1.36 2.62
C VAL A 92 6.62 0.18 2.13
N PHE A 93 6.27 -0.42 0.99
CA PHE A 93 6.97 -1.55 0.39
C PHE A 93 7.97 -1.15 -0.70
N ASP A 94 8.07 0.14 -1.03
CA ASP A 94 8.94 0.61 -2.11
C ASP A 94 10.38 0.78 -1.61
N PHE A 95 11.21 -0.22 -1.93
CA PHE A 95 12.65 -0.19 -1.68
C PHE A 95 13.47 0.01 -2.98
N LYS A 96 12.84 0.46 -4.09
CA LYS A 96 13.49 0.56 -5.40
C LYS A 96 14.57 1.62 -5.42
N VAL A 97 14.33 2.76 -4.77
CA VAL A 97 15.31 3.84 -4.68
C VAL A 97 16.61 3.33 -4.03
N GLN A 98 16.49 2.57 -2.95
CA GLN A 98 17.63 2.01 -2.23
C GLN A 98 18.34 0.91 -3.03
N ALA A 99 17.59 0.14 -3.84
CA ALA A 99 18.17 -0.85 -4.75
C ALA A 99 18.92 -0.20 -5.92
N ILE A 100 18.34 0.82 -6.58
CA ILE A 100 18.91 1.48 -7.76
C ILE A 100 20.16 2.28 -7.39
N TYR A 101 20.11 3.04 -6.29
CA TYR A 101 21.23 3.88 -5.85
C TYR A 101 22.21 3.16 -4.91
N GLY A 102 21.99 1.87 -4.62
CA GLY A 102 22.86 1.10 -3.71
C GLY A 102 22.88 1.63 -2.28
N LEU A 103 21.80 2.29 -1.84
CA LEU A 103 21.70 2.87 -0.50
C LEU A 103 21.46 1.78 0.54
N THR A 104 21.94 1.99 1.77
CA THR A 104 21.66 1.07 2.87
C THR A 104 20.18 1.07 3.21
N ILE A 105 19.54 -0.11 3.21
CA ILE A 105 18.15 -0.26 3.64
C ILE A 105 18.12 -0.33 5.17
N PRO A 106 17.47 0.63 5.87
CA PRO A 106 17.41 0.60 7.32
C PRO A 106 16.56 -0.57 7.80
N VAL A 107 17.09 -1.36 8.75
CA VAL A 107 16.38 -2.51 9.36
C VAL A 107 15.03 -2.09 9.95
N LYS A 108 14.94 -0.88 10.50
CA LYS A 108 13.69 -0.31 10.99
C LYS A 108 12.61 -0.19 9.90
N GLY A 109 13.00 0.17 8.67
CA GLY A 109 12.08 0.27 7.53
C GLY A 109 11.56 -1.10 7.09
N LEU A 110 12.44 -2.10 7.03
CA LEU A 110 12.08 -3.50 6.77
C LEU A 110 11.10 -4.04 7.82
N LEU A 111 11.40 -3.82 9.10
CA LEU A 111 10.54 -4.28 10.20
C LEU A 111 9.18 -3.58 10.17
N TYR A 112 9.16 -2.28 9.89
CA TYR A 112 7.93 -1.52 9.72
C TYR A 112 7.08 -2.07 8.57
N ALA A 113 7.68 -2.33 7.40
CA ALA A 113 6.98 -2.92 6.26
C ALA A 113 6.45 -4.33 6.56
N ALA A 114 7.22 -5.17 7.27
CA ALA A 114 6.79 -6.51 7.65
C ALA A 114 5.61 -6.48 8.64
N ILE A 115 5.68 -5.64 9.68
CA ILE A 115 4.58 -5.47 10.64
C ILE A 115 3.35 -4.91 9.93
N TYR A 116 3.54 -3.88 9.10
CA TYR A 116 2.47 -3.28 8.31
C TYR A 116 1.77 -4.32 7.44
N PHE A 117 2.53 -5.15 6.71
CA PHE A 117 2.00 -6.25 5.92
C PHE A 117 1.14 -7.21 6.73
N VAL A 118 1.67 -7.73 7.84
CA VAL A 118 0.97 -8.72 8.67
C VAL A 118 -0.34 -8.15 9.22
N VAL A 119 -0.28 -6.95 9.79
CA VAL A 119 -1.46 -6.30 10.41
C VAL A 119 -2.52 -5.99 9.35
N TYR A 120 -2.14 -5.30 8.27
CA TYR A 120 -3.11 -4.85 7.25
C TYR A 120 -3.72 -6.03 6.49
N THR A 121 -2.89 -7.01 6.09
CA THR A 121 -3.37 -8.22 5.42
C THR A 121 -4.27 -9.04 6.33
N GLY A 122 -3.88 -9.21 7.60
CA GLY A 122 -4.67 -9.93 8.59
C GLY A 122 -6.06 -9.30 8.80
N ILE A 123 -6.13 -7.97 8.93
CA ILE A 123 -7.40 -7.24 9.04
C ILE A 123 -8.27 -7.48 7.80
N LEU A 124 -7.72 -7.32 6.60
CA LEU A 124 -8.46 -7.50 5.35
C LEU A 124 -8.98 -8.95 5.18
N LEU A 125 -8.16 -9.95 5.48
CA LEU A 125 -8.59 -11.35 5.40
C LEU A 125 -9.68 -11.68 6.43
N VAL A 126 -9.56 -11.18 7.67
CA VAL A 126 -10.62 -11.34 8.68
C VAL A 126 -11.93 -10.68 8.22
N LEU A 127 -11.85 -9.50 7.60
CA LEU A 127 -13.01 -8.84 7.02
C LEU A 127 -13.61 -9.67 5.87
N ALA A 128 -12.78 -10.18 4.96
CA ALA A 128 -13.24 -11.03 3.86
C ALA A 128 -13.98 -12.27 4.37
N VAL A 129 -13.38 -13.00 5.33
CA VAL A 129 -14.00 -14.20 5.94
C VAL A 129 -15.34 -13.86 6.60
N LYS A 130 -15.42 -12.77 7.39
CA LYS A 130 -16.67 -12.34 8.03
C LYS A 130 -17.78 -11.99 7.04
N VAL A 131 -17.42 -11.42 5.88
CA VAL A 131 -18.40 -11.10 4.84
C VAL A 131 -18.88 -12.37 4.14
N PHE A 132 -17.99 -13.33 3.86
CA PHE A 132 -18.37 -14.62 3.28
C PHE A 132 -19.30 -15.43 4.20
N ASP A 133 -18.96 -15.55 5.48
CA ASP A 133 -19.75 -16.31 6.47
C ASP A 133 -21.21 -15.81 6.54
N ARG A 134 -21.43 -14.50 6.44
CA ARG A 134 -22.78 -13.92 6.41
C ARG A 134 -23.58 -14.24 5.15
N ARG A 135 -22.92 -14.54 4.01
CA ARG A 135 -23.60 -14.85 2.74
C ARG A 135 -23.95 -16.33 2.62
N GLU A 136 -23.14 -17.23 3.18
CA GLU A 136 -23.41 -18.67 3.16
C GLU A 136 -24.56 -19.06 4.12
N LEU A 137 -24.83 -18.22 5.13
CA LEU A 137 -25.93 -18.39 6.09
C LEU A 137 -27.28 -17.80 5.61
N GLN A 138 -27.35 -17.22 4.41
CA GLN A 138 -28.58 -16.69 3.78
C GLN A 138 -29.04 -17.57 2.62
#